data_AF-A0A7J6UA02-F1
#
_entry.id   AF-A0A7J6UA02-F1
#
_cell.length_a   1.000
_cell.length_b   1.000
_cell.length_c   1.000
_cell.angle_alpha   90.00
_cell.angle_beta   90.00
_cell.angle_gamma   90.00
#
_symmetry.space_group_name_H-M   'P 1'
#
loop_
_entity.id
_entity.type
_entity.pdbx_description
1 polymer ?
#
loop_
_entity_poly.entity_id
_entity_poly.type
_entity_poly.pdbx_seq_one_letter_code
_entity_poly.pdbx_strand_id
1 'polypeptide(L)'
;TVELFIHVKRLGWGIFLDSWILVDFMLLVFGVYDVYFGLRSIESASDWSYSTGHKLQLGSAMRAIRLIRPVSLVRHSSGLGQLWVLVSGIASTLRSLAWISLLLGAIMFMVASYLTLIVGQATDHLPTPSEVALALSTPGDAAAFDNVHIWPELSQFFGNIGRSMLTCLQLVTLDNWYVVSREVSLRDVNSA
;
A
#
# COMPACT_ATOMS: atom_id res chain seq x y z
N THR A 1 -13.54 13.83 -27.02
CA THR A 1 -14.69 12.92 -27.30
C THR A 1 -15.11 12.93 -28.76
N VAL A 2 -15.38 14.09 -29.37
CA VAL A 2 -15.79 14.17 -30.80
C VAL A 2 -14.72 13.64 -31.76
N GLU A 3 -13.45 13.96 -31.52
CA GLU A 3 -12.32 13.51 -32.35
C GLU A 3 -12.10 11.98 -32.30
N LEU A 4 -12.27 11.36 -31.13
CA LEU A 4 -12.23 9.91 -30.95
C LEU A 4 -13.37 9.22 -31.71
N PHE A 5 -14.56 9.83 -31.67
CA PHE A 5 -15.74 9.31 -32.36
C PHE A 5 -15.57 9.38 -33.90
N ILE A 6 -14.91 10.42 -34.39
CA ILE A 6 -14.58 10.58 -35.81
C ILE A 6 -13.53 9.55 -36.25
N HIS A 7 -12.50 9.28 -35.44
CA HIS A 7 -11.49 8.27 -35.75
C HIS A 7 -12.06 6.85 -35.73
N VAL A 8 -12.90 6.51 -34.75
CA VAL A 8 -13.59 5.21 -34.66
C VAL A 8 -14.47 4.96 -35.89
N LYS A 9 -15.16 5.99 -36.40
CA LYS A 9 -15.99 5.87 -37.60
C LYS A 9 -15.20 5.77 -38.91
N ARG A 10 -13.96 6.23 -38.95
CA ARG A 10 -13.17 6.33 -40.19
C ARG A 10 -12.22 5.14 -40.43
N LEU A 11 -11.78 4.42 -39.39
CA LEU A 11 -10.71 3.41 -39.50
C LEU A 11 -11.10 1.95 -39.14
N GLY A 12 -12.30 1.67 -38.63
CA GLY A 12 -12.77 0.30 -38.38
C GLY A 12 -12.05 -0.47 -37.25
N TRP A 13 -12.14 -1.81 -37.24
CA TRP A 13 -11.65 -2.69 -36.17
C TRP A 13 -10.12 -2.76 -36.00
N GLY A 14 -9.33 -2.23 -36.94
CA GLY A 14 -7.87 -2.16 -36.84
C GLY A 14 -7.35 -1.24 -35.71
N ILE A 15 -8.22 -0.39 -35.16
CA ILE A 15 -7.90 0.57 -34.09
C ILE A 15 -7.61 -0.12 -32.74
N PHE A 16 -8.17 -1.31 -32.48
CA PHE A 16 -7.98 -1.97 -31.18
C PHE A 16 -6.57 -2.50 -30.94
N LEU A 17 -5.70 -2.53 -31.97
CA LEU A 17 -4.28 -2.89 -31.81
C LEU A 17 -3.40 -1.70 -31.39
N ASP A 18 -3.88 -0.46 -31.48
CA ASP A 18 -3.11 0.68 -30.99
C ASP A 18 -3.29 0.82 -29.48
N SER A 19 -2.23 0.51 -28.73
CA SER A 19 -2.21 0.52 -27.26
C SER A 19 -2.61 1.88 -26.68
N TRP A 20 -2.39 2.97 -27.41
CA TRP A 20 -2.73 4.33 -26.97
C TRP A 20 -4.23 4.64 -27.02
N ILE A 21 -4.95 4.02 -27.94
CA ILE A 21 -6.40 4.21 -28.09
C ILE A 21 -7.15 3.31 -27.11
N LEU A 22 -6.64 2.11 -26.85
CA LEU A 22 -7.20 1.21 -25.84
C LEU A 22 -7.10 1.81 -24.43
N VAL A 23 -5.97 2.43 -24.09
CA VAL A 23 -5.81 3.16 -22.82
C VAL A 23 -6.77 4.35 -22.72
N ASP A 24 -6.96 5.11 -23.81
CA ASP A 24 -7.94 6.21 -23.84
C ASP A 24 -9.37 5.75 -23.62
N PHE A 25 -9.73 4.66 -24.29
CA PHE A 25 -11.04 4.07 -24.21
C PHE A 25 -11.32 3.57 -22.79
N MET A 26 -10.35 2.89 -22.17
CA MET A 26 -10.44 2.48 -20.78
C MET A 26 -10.59 3.68 -19.85
N LEU A 27 -9.79 4.73 -20.01
CA LEU A 27 -9.89 5.94 -19.20
C LEU A 27 -11.23 6.67 -19.35
N LEU A 28 -11.77 6.71 -20.57
CA LEU A 28 -13.08 7.29 -20.85
C LEU A 28 -14.20 6.48 -20.20
N VAL A 29 -14.15 5.15 -20.31
CA VAL A 29 -15.11 4.25 -19.65
C VAL A 29 -15.03 4.40 -18.13
N PHE A 30 -13.83 4.46 -17.56
CA PHE A 30 -13.63 4.71 -16.12
C PHE A 30 -14.19 6.07 -15.69
N GLY A 31 -13.96 7.13 -16.47
CA GLY A 31 -14.49 8.46 -16.17
C GLY A 31 -16.01 8.54 -16.26
N VAL A 32 -16.61 7.90 -17.26
CA VAL A 32 -18.08 7.80 -17.38
C VAL A 32 -18.66 6.97 -16.24
N TYR A 33 -18.00 5.86 -15.89
CA TYR A 33 -18.42 5.00 -14.79
C TYR A 33 -18.39 5.73 -13.46
N ASP A 34 -17.34 6.52 -13.19
CA ASP A 34 -17.24 7.35 -11.98
C ASP A 34 -18.35 8.40 -11.92
N VAL A 35 -18.58 9.16 -13.00
CA VAL A 35 -19.63 10.19 -13.02
C VAL A 35 -21.02 9.56 -12.87
N TYR A 36 -21.26 8.44 -13.54
CA TYR A 36 -22.52 7.71 -13.45
C TYR A 36 -22.76 7.16 -12.03
N PHE A 37 -21.75 6.54 -11.42
CA PHE A 37 -21.85 6.02 -10.06
C PHE A 37 -21.97 7.14 -9.02
N GLY A 38 -21.22 8.23 -9.20
CA GLY A 38 -21.28 9.43 -8.35
C GLY A 38 -22.68 10.06 -8.36
N LEU A 39 -23.27 10.28 -9.54
CA LEU A 39 -24.62 10.84 -9.66
C LEU A 39 -25.69 9.92 -9.04
N ARG A 40 -25.62 8.61 -9.31
CA ARG A 40 -26.58 7.64 -8.74
C ARG A 40 -26.42 7.48 -7.23
N SER A 41 -25.21 7.63 -6.71
CA SER A 41 -24.93 7.58 -5.26
C SER A 41 -25.52 8.78 -4.51
N ILE A 42 -25.60 9.96 -5.16
CA ILE A 42 -26.19 11.16 -4.59
C ILE A 42 -27.72 11.07 -4.58
N GLU A 43 -28.33 10.55 -5.65
CA GLU A 43 -29.78 10.28 -5.68
C GLU A 43 -30.19 9.20 -4.68
N SER A 44 -29.39 8.14 -4.50
CA SER A 44 -29.68 7.11 -3.50
C SER A 44 -29.38 7.56 -2.06
N ALA A 45 -28.72 8.71 -1.87
CA ALA A 45 -28.42 9.27 -0.55
C ALA A 45 -29.59 10.07 0.04
N SER A 46 -30.66 10.37 -0.72
CA SER A 46 -31.83 11.08 -0.21
C SER A 46 -32.72 10.22 0.69
N ASP A 47 -32.69 8.89 0.55
CA ASP A 47 -33.75 8.04 1.13
C ASP A 47 -33.35 7.24 2.37
N TRP A 48 -32.07 6.97 2.65
CA TRP A 48 -31.68 6.16 3.82
C TRP A 48 -30.41 6.68 4.52
N SER A 49 -30.63 7.61 5.45
CA SER A 49 -29.67 8.05 6.44
C SER A 49 -29.74 7.19 7.71
N TYR A 50 -29.19 5.97 7.67
CA TYR A 50 -28.86 5.19 8.88
C TYR A 50 -27.65 4.27 8.60
N SER A 51 -26.43 4.80 8.65
CA SER A 51 -25.17 4.10 9.00
C SER A 51 -23.99 4.96 8.53
N THR A 52 -23.56 5.85 9.42
CA THR A 52 -22.61 6.93 9.18
C THR A 52 -21.13 6.47 9.14
N GLY A 53 -20.84 5.18 9.34
CA GLY A 53 -19.46 4.66 9.38
C GLY A 53 -18.80 4.40 8.02
N HIS A 54 -19.56 3.96 7.01
CA HIS A 54 -19.01 3.59 5.69
C HIS A 54 -19.06 4.75 4.66
N LYS A 55 -19.78 5.84 4.95
CA LYS A 55 -19.98 6.98 4.02
C LYS A 55 -18.77 7.92 3.93
N LEU A 56 -17.85 7.91 4.91
CA LEU A 56 -16.63 8.72 4.87
C LEU A 56 -15.56 8.14 3.92
N GLN A 57 -15.61 6.85 3.62
CA GLN A 57 -14.67 6.22 2.67
C GLN A 57 -15.03 6.53 1.21
N LEU A 58 -16.33 6.59 0.87
CA LEU A 58 -16.76 6.99 -0.48
C LEU A 58 -16.36 8.43 -0.83
N GLY A 59 -16.39 9.34 0.15
CA GLY A 59 -15.91 10.71 -0.03
C GLY A 59 -14.41 10.80 -0.35
N SER A 60 -13.61 9.85 0.13
CA SER A 60 -12.17 9.74 -0.17
C SER A 60 -11.92 9.12 -1.56
N ALA A 61 -12.71 8.10 -1.92
CA ALA A 61 -12.62 7.46 -3.25
C ALA A 61 -12.93 8.45 -4.40
N MET A 62 -13.89 9.36 -4.21
CA MET A 62 -14.18 10.44 -5.18
C MET A 62 -13.00 11.41 -5.37
N ARG A 63 -12.10 11.54 -4.39
CA ARG A 63 -10.88 12.36 -4.52
C ARG A 63 -9.81 11.62 -5.33
N ALA A 64 -9.66 10.31 -5.14
CA ALA A 64 -8.73 9.48 -5.90
C ALA A 64 -9.03 9.52 -7.40
N ILE A 65 -10.30 9.56 -7.79
CA ILE A 65 -10.70 9.59 -9.21
C ILE A 65 -10.40 10.95 -9.86
N ARG A 66 -10.39 12.05 -9.09
CA ARG A 66 -9.89 13.34 -9.57
C ARG A 66 -8.39 13.31 -9.90
N LEU A 67 -7.60 12.42 -9.26
CA LEU A 67 -6.18 12.23 -9.56
C LEU A 67 -5.93 11.50 -10.89
N ILE A 68 -6.96 10.90 -11.49
CA ILE A 68 -6.90 10.31 -12.85
C ILE A 68 -6.99 11.42 -13.92
N ARG A 69 -7.58 12.59 -13.61
CA ARG A 69 -7.67 13.72 -14.56
C ARG A 69 -6.30 14.27 -15.00
N PRO A 70 -5.28 14.39 -14.13
CA PRO A 70 -3.90 14.69 -14.54
C PRO A 70 -3.35 13.77 -15.63
N VAL A 71 -3.74 12.48 -15.67
CA VAL A 71 -3.32 11.53 -16.71
C VAL A 71 -3.86 11.94 -18.09
N SER A 72 -5.05 12.53 -18.16
CA SER A 72 -5.58 13.08 -19.42
C SER A 72 -4.95 14.43 -19.78
N LEU A 73 -4.49 15.21 -18.81
CA LEU A 73 -3.70 16.44 -19.04
C LEU A 73 -2.32 16.12 -19.63
N VAL A 74 -1.68 15.03 -19.20
CA VAL A 74 -0.42 14.54 -19.79
C VAL A 74 -0.59 14.25 -21.28
N ARG A 75 -1.76 13.76 -21.70
CA ARG A 75 -2.07 13.48 -23.11
C ARG A 75 -2.25 14.73 -23.97
N HIS A 76 -2.72 15.84 -23.40
CA HIS A 76 -2.92 17.10 -24.15
C HIS A 76 -1.61 17.89 -24.37
N SER A 77 -0.48 17.35 -23.92
CA SER A 77 0.85 17.90 -24.16
C SER A 77 1.45 17.44 -25.50
N SER A 78 0.66 17.49 -26.59
CA SER A 78 1.14 17.28 -27.96
C SER A 78 2.23 18.28 -28.39
N GLY A 79 2.49 19.33 -27.59
CA GLY A 79 3.64 20.22 -27.72
C GLY A 79 4.97 19.67 -27.18
N LEU A 80 4.99 18.48 -26.58
CA LEU A 80 6.17 17.93 -25.89
C LEU A 80 6.64 16.59 -26.50
N GLY A 81 6.71 16.49 -27.83
CA GLY A 81 7.36 15.34 -28.49
C GLY A 81 8.76 15.03 -27.92
N GLN A 82 9.47 16.05 -27.44
CA GLN A 82 10.75 15.91 -26.74
C GLN A 82 10.62 15.26 -25.34
N LEU A 83 9.56 15.57 -24.58
CA LEU A 83 9.32 14.93 -23.27
C LEU A 83 8.92 13.46 -23.45
N TRP A 84 8.18 13.13 -24.51
CA TRP A 84 7.80 11.75 -24.80
C TRP A 84 9.03 10.86 -25.07
N VAL A 85 10.04 11.40 -25.73
CA VAL A 85 11.34 10.73 -25.92
C VAL A 85 12.06 10.50 -24.59
N LEU A 86 11.98 11.45 -23.65
CA LEU A 86 12.54 11.27 -22.31
C LEU A 86 11.78 10.18 -21.53
N VAL A 87 10.45 10.19 -21.59
CA VAL A 87 9.60 9.21 -20.91
C VAL A 87 9.79 7.81 -21.47
N SER A 88 9.92 7.65 -22.78
CA SER A 88 10.20 6.34 -23.39
C SER A 88 11.60 5.83 -23.00
N GLY A 89 12.58 6.73 -22.87
CA GLY A 89 13.88 6.44 -22.27
C GLY A 89 13.77 5.92 -20.83
N ILE A 90 13.04 6.64 -19.98
CA ILE A 90 12.80 6.24 -18.58
C ILE A 90 12.05 4.90 -18.52
N ALA A 91 11.01 4.71 -19.32
CA ALA A 91 10.22 3.49 -19.36
C ALA A 91 11.07 2.26 -19.75
N SER A 92 12.00 2.44 -20.68
CA SER A 92 12.98 1.42 -21.03
C SER A 92 13.86 1.04 -19.82
N THR A 93 14.36 2.03 -19.07
CA THR A 93 15.16 1.78 -17.86
C THR A 93 14.36 1.16 -16.72
N LEU A 94 13.07 1.51 -16.59
CA LEU A 94 12.17 0.93 -15.58
C LEU A 94 12.03 -0.57 -15.71
N ARG A 95 12.10 -1.13 -16.93
CA ARG A 95 12.07 -2.59 -17.12
C ARG A 95 13.25 -3.27 -16.45
N SER A 96 14.45 -2.69 -16.55
CA SER A 96 15.64 -3.22 -15.89
C SER A 96 15.56 -3.04 -14.37
N LEU A 97 15.15 -1.85 -13.91
CA LEU A 97 14.88 -1.56 -12.50
C LEU A 97 13.81 -2.48 -11.90
N ALA A 98 12.80 -2.89 -12.68
CA ALA A 98 11.77 -3.81 -12.23
C ALA A 98 12.37 -5.17 -11.84
N TRP A 99 13.27 -5.72 -12.65
CA TRP A 99 13.97 -6.97 -12.32
C TRP A 99 14.82 -6.84 -11.05
N ILE A 100 15.54 -5.72 -10.92
CA ILE A 100 16.36 -5.44 -9.73
C ILE A 100 15.47 -5.29 -8.49
N SER A 101 14.36 -4.57 -8.61
CA SER A 101 13.39 -4.38 -7.52
C SER A 101 12.73 -5.69 -7.11
N LEU A 102 12.49 -6.60 -8.06
CA LEU A 102 11.95 -7.93 -7.79
C LEU A 102 12.97 -8.78 -7.04
N LEU A 103 14.23 -8.74 -7.45
CA LEU A 103 15.32 -9.44 -6.77
C LEU A 103 15.51 -8.90 -5.34
N LEU A 104 15.52 -7.58 -5.18
CA LEU A 104 15.58 -6.92 -3.88
C LEU A 104 14.38 -7.32 -3.01
N GLY A 105 13.16 -7.34 -3.57
CA GLY A 105 11.95 -7.78 -2.90
C GLY A 105 12.02 -9.23 -2.41
N ALA A 106 12.58 -10.13 -3.22
CA ALA A 106 12.77 -11.53 -2.84
C ALA A 106 13.76 -11.69 -1.69
N ILE A 107 14.87 -10.96 -1.70
CA ILE A 107 15.83 -10.95 -0.59
C ILE A 107 15.17 -10.39 0.68
N MET A 108 14.45 -9.27 0.59
CA MET A 108 13.72 -8.70 1.71
C MET A 108 12.68 -9.67 2.28
N PHE A 109 12.00 -10.44 1.44
CA PHE A 109 11.06 -11.48 1.88
C PHE A 109 11.76 -12.59 2.69
N MET A 110 12.93 -13.05 2.24
CA MET A 110 13.71 -14.05 2.97
C MET A 110 14.16 -13.52 4.35
N VAL A 111 14.68 -12.28 4.41
CA VAL A 111 15.11 -11.67 5.68
C VAL A 111 13.91 -11.41 6.60
N ALA A 112 12.80 -10.89 6.07
CA ALA A 112 11.60 -10.61 6.84
C ALA A 112 10.96 -11.88 7.41
N SER A 113 10.92 -12.98 6.65
CA SER A 113 10.40 -14.26 7.15
C SER A 113 11.29 -14.80 8.29
N TYR A 114 12.61 -14.72 8.15
CA TYR A 114 13.55 -15.08 9.21
C TYR A 114 13.38 -14.23 10.48
N LEU A 115 13.26 -12.91 10.35
CA LEU A 115 13.01 -12.01 11.49
C LEU A 115 11.66 -12.29 12.16
N THR A 116 10.62 -12.63 11.39
CA THR A 116 9.30 -12.99 11.93
C THR A 116 9.35 -14.30 12.72
N LEU A 117 10.15 -15.28 12.27
CA LEU A 117 10.33 -16.54 13.01
C LEU A 117 11.07 -16.33 14.33
N ILE A 118 12.09 -15.47 14.37
CA ILE A 118 12.87 -15.22 15.59
C ILE A 118 12.13 -14.30 16.57
N VAL A 119 11.53 -13.22 16.06
CA VAL A 119 10.98 -12.15 16.90
C VAL A 119 9.46 -12.28 17.06
N GLY A 120 8.74 -12.63 15.99
CA GLY A 120 7.27 -12.69 15.99
C GLY A 120 6.72 -13.89 16.78
N GLN A 121 7.29 -15.09 16.58
CA GLN A 121 6.82 -16.29 17.28
C GLN A 121 7.19 -16.33 18.77
N ALA A 122 8.14 -15.50 19.21
CA ALA A 122 8.41 -15.30 20.63
C ALA A 122 7.22 -14.65 21.36
N THR A 123 6.31 -14.00 20.63
CA THR A 123 5.14 -13.31 21.20
C THR A 123 3.84 -14.11 21.19
N ASP A 124 3.73 -15.21 20.42
CA ASP A 124 2.50 -16.00 20.30
C ASP A 124 2.19 -16.86 21.54
N HIS A 125 3.20 -17.12 22.38
CA HIS A 125 3.02 -17.81 23.67
C HIS A 125 2.82 -16.86 24.85
N LEU A 126 2.65 -15.56 24.59
CA LEU A 126 2.45 -14.60 25.64
C LEU A 126 0.99 -14.62 26.13
N PRO A 127 0.77 -14.62 27.46
CA PRO A 127 -0.55 -14.51 28.01
C PRO A 127 -1.18 -13.21 27.55
N THR A 128 -2.46 -13.28 27.18
CA THR A 128 -3.25 -12.10 26.83
C THR A 128 -3.25 -11.10 28.00
N PRO A 129 -3.42 -9.78 27.76
CA PRO A 129 -3.43 -8.78 28.83
C PRO A 129 -4.42 -9.09 29.96
N SER A 130 -5.52 -9.79 29.63
CA SER A 130 -6.50 -10.32 30.58
C SER A 130 -5.96 -11.45 31.46
N GLU A 131 -5.13 -12.33 30.92
CA GLU A 131 -4.48 -13.42 31.66
C GLU A 131 -3.34 -12.89 32.54
N VAL A 132 -2.59 -11.89 32.07
CA VAL A 132 -1.57 -11.21 32.88
C VAL A 132 -2.23 -10.46 34.06
N ALA A 133 -3.34 -9.76 33.83
CA ALA A 133 -4.09 -9.09 34.89
C ALA A 133 -4.66 -10.08 35.92
N LEU A 134 -5.08 -11.27 35.48
CA LEU A 134 -5.52 -12.36 36.36
C LEU A 134 -4.34 -12.93 37.15
N ALA A 135 -3.19 -13.17 36.51
CA ALA A 135 -2.01 -13.72 37.16
C ALA A 135 -1.39 -12.77 38.20
N LEU A 136 -1.42 -11.45 37.95
CA LEU A 136 -1.00 -10.40 38.88
C LEU A 136 -1.92 -10.29 40.12
N SER A 137 -3.14 -10.84 40.07
CA SER A 137 -4.06 -10.87 41.22
C SER A 137 -3.81 -12.02 42.20
N THR A 138 -3.00 -13.01 41.79
CA THR A 138 -2.55 -14.15 42.62
C THR A 138 -1.14 -13.90 43.19
N PRO A 139 -0.97 -13.79 44.52
CA PRO A 139 0.30 -13.34 45.14
C PRO A 139 1.53 -14.24 44.95
N GLY A 140 1.41 -15.41 44.30
CA GLY A 140 2.49 -16.39 44.13
C GLY A 140 3.13 -16.42 42.75
N ASP A 141 2.44 -15.95 41.70
CA ASP A 141 2.85 -16.18 40.31
C ASP A 141 3.46 -14.95 39.62
N ALA A 142 3.47 -13.79 40.29
CA ALA A 142 4.02 -12.55 39.74
C ALA A 142 5.51 -12.66 39.34
N ALA A 143 6.29 -13.49 40.03
CA ALA A 143 7.71 -13.72 39.71
C ALA A 143 7.93 -14.53 38.41
N ALA A 144 6.92 -15.28 37.93
CA ALA A 144 7.00 -16.00 36.66
C ALA A 144 6.84 -15.06 35.45
N PHE A 145 6.19 -13.91 35.64
CA PHE A 145 5.95 -12.91 34.60
C PHE A 145 7.02 -11.81 34.52
N ASP A 146 7.84 -11.66 35.56
CA ASP A 146 8.93 -10.67 35.60
C ASP A 146 10.03 -10.97 34.55
N ASN A 147 10.21 -12.24 34.19
CA ASN A 147 11.16 -12.70 33.17
C ASN A 147 10.59 -12.66 31.74
N VAL A 148 9.30 -12.37 31.59
CA VAL A 148 8.65 -12.24 30.29
C VAL A 148 8.77 -10.78 29.87
N HIS A 149 9.96 -10.38 29.44
CA HIS A 149 10.18 -9.11 28.77
C HIS A 149 9.44 -9.13 27.42
N ILE A 150 8.14 -8.85 27.48
CA ILE A 150 7.33 -8.53 26.32
C ILE A 150 7.92 -7.22 25.79
N TRP A 151 8.45 -7.23 24.57
CA TRP A 151 8.81 -6.02 23.84
C TRP A 151 7.62 -5.70 22.93
N PRO A 152 6.52 -5.11 23.45
CA PRO A 152 5.32 -4.85 22.66
C PRO A 152 5.61 -3.91 21.49
N GLU A 153 6.71 -3.16 21.55
CA GLU A 153 7.18 -2.30 20.46
C GLU A 153 7.77 -3.12 19.31
N LEU A 154 8.55 -4.18 19.60
CA LEU A 154 9.15 -5.03 18.56
C LEU A 154 8.10 -5.84 17.79
N SER A 155 7.00 -6.23 18.44
CA SER A 155 5.89 -6.91 17.77
C SER A 155 5.10 -6.00 16.82
N GLN A 156 5.15 -4.68 17.01
CA GLN A 156 4.61 -3.72 16.03
C GLN A 156 5.41 -3.74 14.73
N PHE A 157 6.72 -3.98 14.80
CA PHE A 157 7.61 -4.02 13.65
C PHE A 157 7.72 -5.42 13.01
N PHE A 158 7.74 -6.50 13.81
CA PHE A 158 8.03 -7.87 13.36
C PHE A 158 6.93 -8.90 13.65
N GLY A 159 5.76 -8.48 14.13
CA GLY A 159 4.71 -9.43 14.56
C GLY A 159 4.01 -10.19 13.43
N ASN A 160 4.11 -9.74 12.18
CA ASN A 160 3.58 -10.49 11.02
C ASN A 160 4.50 -10.25 9.82
N ILE A 161 4.56 -11.21 8.89
CA ILE A 161 5.41 -11.20 7.69
C ILE A 161 5.26 -9.89 6.93
N GLY A 162 4.03 -9.39 6.73
CA GLY A 162 3.79 -8.14 6.03
C GLY A 162 4.37 -6.91 6.74
N ARG A 163 4.32 -6.89 8.08
CA ARG A 163 4.92 -5.81 8.88
C ARG A 163 6.44 -5.91 8.85
N SER A 164 6.99 -7.11 8.99
CA SER A 164 8.43 -7.38 8.87
C SER A 164 8.98 -6.97 7.51
N MET A 165 8.24 -7.22 6.42
CA MET A 165 8.63 -6.79 5.07
C MET A 165 8.67 -5.27 4.95
N LEU A 166 7.69 -4.56 5.50
CA LEU A 166 7.67 -3.09 5.51
C LEU A 166 8.81 -2.52 6.36
N THR A 167 9.08 -3.12 7.52
CA THR A 167 10.21 -2.74 8.37
C THR A 167 11.54 -2.99 7.66
N CYS A 168 11.71 -4.13 6.96
CA CYS A 168 12.89 -4.39 6.13
C CYS A 168 13.03 -3.36 5.00
N LEU A 169 11.92 -2.97 4.36
CA LEU A 169 11.94 -1.92 3.35
C LEU A 169 12.40 -0.59 3.95
N GLN A 170 11.87 -0.20 5.11
CA GLN A 170 12.29 1.00 5.84
C GLN A 170 13.79 0.97 6.18
N LEU A 171 14.30 -0.17 6.63
CA LEU A 171 15.73 -0.35 6.89
C LEU A 171 16.59 -0.20 5.63
N VAL A 172 16.17 -0.79 4.51
CA VAL A 172 16.87 -0.69 3.22
C VAL A 172 16.85 0.74 2.68
N THR A 173 15.75 1.46 2.84
CA THR A 173 15.66 2.88 2.46
C THR A 173 16.31 3.82 3.47
N LEU A 174 16.83 3.28 4.59
CA LEU A 174 17.33 4.04 5.74
C LEU A 174 16.30 5.04 6.27
N ASP A 175 15.01 4.74 6.09
CA ASP A 175 13.94 5.57 6.61
C ASP A 175 13.63 5.13 8.05
N ASN A 176 13.73 6.07 8.98
CA ASN A 176 13.44 5.85 10.41
C ASN A 176 14.19 4.67 11.07
N TRP A 177 15.32 4.23 10.50
CA TRP A 177 16.08 3.05 10.95
C TRP A 177 16.60 3.18 12.39
N TYR A 178 16.88 4.42 12.82
CA TYR A 178 17.41 4.71 14.16
C TYR A 178 16.45 4.26 15.27
N VAL A 179 15.13 4.33 15.04
CA VAL A 179 14.10 3.87 16.00
C VAL A 179 14.25 2.38 16.23
N VAL A 180 14.32 1.61 15.15
CA VAL A 180 14.52 0.15 15.22
C VAL A 180 15.85 -0.19 15.89
N SER A 181 16.93 0.51 15.55
CA SER A 181 18.25 0.27 16.15
C SER A 181 18.30 0.58 17.65
N ARG A 182 17.56 1.61 18.09
CA ARG A 182 17.47 1.98 19.50
C ARG A 182 16.77 0.88 20.29
N GLU A 183 15.62 0.39 19.82
CA GLU A 183 14.88 -0.66 20.52
C GLU A 183 15.68 -1.97 20.59
N VAL A 184 16.46 -2.29 19.55
CA VAL A 184 17.38 -3.43 19.59
C VAL A 184 18.53 -3.19 20.58
N SER A 185 19.13 -1.99 20.60
CA SER A 185 20.21 -1.67 21.54
C SER A 185 19.75 -1.70 23.00
N LEU A 186 18.50 -1.32 23.28
CA LEU A 186 17.92 -1.38 24.63
C LEU A 186 17.72 -2.82 25.11
N ARG A 187 17.50 -3.76 24.18
CA ARG A 187 17.45 -5.20 24.49
C ARG A 187 18.78 -5.72 25.03
N ASP A 188 19.88 -5.37 24.38
CA ASP A 188 21.21 -5.85 24.78
C ASP A 188 21.60 -5.33 26.18
N VAL A 189 21.30 -4.06 26.47
CA VAL A 189 21.56 -3.46 27.79
C VAL A 189 20.73 -4.11 28.90
N ASN A 190 19.48 -4.45 28.64
CA ASN A 190 18.62 -5.09 29.65
C ASN A 190 18.89 -6.59 29.82
N SER A 191 19.70 -7.21 28.96
CA SER A 191 20.04 -8.64 29.04
C SER A 191 21.43 -8.92 29.62
N ALA A 192 22.19 -7.86 29.95
CA ALA A 192 23.50 -7.91 30.60
C ALA A 192 23.41 -7.58 32.09
#